data_AF-A0AAN6IJ25-F1
#
_entry.id   AF-A0AAN6IJ25-F1
#
_cell.length_a   1.000
_cell.length_b   1.000
_cell.length_c   1.000
_cell.angle_alpha   90.00
_cell.angle_beta   90.00
_cell.angle_gamma   90.00
#
_symmetry.space_group_name_H-M   'P 1'
#
loop_
_entity.id
_entity.type
_entity.pdbx_description
1 polymer ?
#
loop_
_entity_poly.entity_id
_entity_poly.type
_entity_poly.pdbx_seq_one_letter_code
_entity_poly.pdbx_strand_id
1 'polypeptide(L)'
;MDHAVNVLRDHVSAVMDVDYSPTGQELVSGSYDRTVRLWDVARGHSRDIYHSKRMQRVFCVRYTQDNAYVLSGSDDSNLRLWRARASERMGAKSNRQRATIEYADKLKDRFKHVPEVRRVLRQRNVPTAIKRASNTKHEMLASRKRKEENERKSAKPGTKPRIPERQKPILGTTSK
;
A
#
# COMPACT_ATOMS: atom_id res chain seq x y z
N MET A 1 11.50 -23.12 5.26
CA MET A 1 11.19 -22.19 4.16
C MET A 1 10.29 -21.08 4.72
N ASP A 2 10.75 -20.37 5.75
CA ASP A 2 9.82 -19.77 6.73
C ASP A 2 9.85 -18.24 6.74
N HIS A 3 9.97 -17.63 5.56
CA HIS A 3 10.09 -16.17 5.47
C HIS A 3 9.16 -15.65 4.39
N ALA A 4 8.24 -14.76 4.79
CA ALA A 4 7.39 -14.05 3.84
C ALA A 4 8.26 -13.18 2.92
N VAL A 5 8.01 -13.27 1.61
CA VAL A 5 8.81 -12.63 0.54
C VAL A 5 8.66 -11.11 0.57
N ASN A 6 7.45 -10.60 0.85
CA ASN A 6 7.15 -9.17 0.93
C ASN A 6 6.13 -8.88 2.05
N VAL A 7 6.23 -7.72 2.71
CA VAL A 7 5.23 -7.25 3.68
C VAL A 7 4.89 -5.79 3.47
N LEU A 8 3.60 -5.56 3.35
CA LEU A 8 2.95 -4.29 3.10
C LEU A 8 2.36 -3.75 4.42
N ARG A 9 2.96 -2.71 5.00
CA ARG A 9 2.71 -2.30 6.41
C ARG A 9 1.83 -1.06 6.61
N ASP A 10 1.26 -0.49 5.55
CA ASP A 10 0.57 0.80 5.66
C ASP A 10 -0.74 0.72 6.48
N HIS A 11 -1.38 -0.45 6.64
CA HIS A 11 -2.69 -0.57 7.33
C HIS A 11 -2.62 -0.26 8.81
N VAL A 12 -3.63 0.44 9.32
CA VAL A 12 -3.65 0.89 10.71
C VAL A 12 -4.41 -0.10 11.59
N SER A 13 -5.39 -0.81 11.02
CA SER A 13 -6.11 -1.89 11.68
C SER A 13 -5.91 -3.21 10.93
N ALA A 14 -6.59 -4.27 11.38
CA ALA A 14 -6.52 -5.59 10.78
C ALA A 14 -6.92 -5.54 9.30
N VAL A 15 -6.19 -6.29 8.47
CA VAL A 15 -6.57 -6.56 7.07
C VAL A 15 -7.54 -7.72 7.11
N MET A 16 -8.73 -7.52 6.56
CA MET A 16 -9.81 -8.51 6.61
C MET A 16 -9.80 -9.41 5.38
N ASP A 17 -9.45 -8.85 4.22
CA ASP A 17 -9.42 -9.58 2.96
C ASP A 17 -8.38 -8.98 2.01
N VAL A 18 -7.88 -9.82 1.11
CA VAL A 18 -6.90 -9.49 0.08
C VAL A 18 -7.28 -10.20 -1.21
N ASP A 19 -7.12 -9.53 -2.34
CA ASP A 19 -7.29 -10.12 -3.65
C ASP A 19 -6.21 -9.67 -4.62
N TYR A 20 -5.81 -10.56 -5.52
CA TYR A 20 -4.88 -10.26 -6.60
C TYR A 20 -5.63 -9.68 -7.79
N SER A 21 -4.97 -8.76 -8.50
CA SER A 21 -5.44 -8.42 -9.84
C SER A 21 -5.34 -9.65 -10.74
N PRO A 22 -6.23 -9.79 -11.74
CA PRO A 22 -6.12 -10.84 -12.75
C PRO A 22 -4.78 -10.80 -13.51
N THR A 23 -4.14 -9.63 -13.55
CA THR A 23 -2.82 -9.44 -14.15
C THR A 23 -1.64 -9.85 -13.24
N GLY A 24 -1.89 -10.10 -11.95
CA GLY A 24 -0.89 -10.48 -10.96
C GLY A 24 0.09 -9.38 -10.53
N GLN A 25 -0.02 -8.18 -11.11
CA GLN A 25 0.88 -7.05 -10.82
C GLN A 25 0.38 -6.16 -9.68
N GLU A 26 -0.93 -6.19 -9.40
CA GLU A 26 -1.57 -5.38 -8.38
C GLU A 26 -2.25 -6.27 -7.34
N LEU A 27 -2.43 -5.71 -6.15
CA LEU A 27 -3.09 -6.32 -5.02
C LEU A 27 -4.08 -5.31 -4.45
N VAL A 28 -5.24 -5.77 -4.00
CA VAL A 28 -6.14 -4.96 -3.18
C VAL A 28 -6.25 -5.58 -1.81
N SER A 29 -6.30 -4.75 -0.79
CA SER A 29 -6.65 -5.14 0.56
C SER A 29 -7.81 -4.30 1.10
N GLY A 30 -8.73 -4.98 1.79
CA GLY A 30 -9.77 -4.36 2.61
C GLY A 30 -9.39 -4.44 4.08
N SER A 31 -9.60 -3.35 4.81
CA SER A 31 -9.25 -3.31 6.23
C SER A 31 -10.38 -2.80 7.11
N TYR A 32 -10.32 -3.26 8.35
CA TYR A 32 -11.13 -2.76 9.46
C TYR A 32 -10.89 -1.27 9.76
N ASP A 33 -9.81 -0.68 9.23
CA ASP A 33 -9.55 0.77 9.31
C ASP A 33 -10.45 1.63 8.40
N ARG A 34 -11.43 1.00 7.71
CA ARG A 34 -12.38 1.63 6.77
C ARG A 34 -11.69 2.16 5.51
N THR A 35 -10.61 1.50 5.09
CA THR A 35 -9.96 1.80 3.82
C THR A 35 -9.85 0.56 2.94
N VAL A 36 -9.96 0.80 1.63
CA VAL A 36 -9.54 -0.14 0.60
C VAL A 36 -8.23 0.40 0.05
N ARG A 37 -7.21 -0.44 -0.05
CA ARG A 37 -5.91 -0.03 -0.56
C ARG A 37 -5.47 -0.88 -1.71
N LEU A 38 -4.96 -0.20 -2.73
CA LEU A 38 -4.34 -0.85 -3.86
C LEU A 38 -2.83 -0.83 -3.66
N TRP A 39 -2.19 -1.91 -4.03
CA TRP A 39 -0.76 -2.11 -3.93
C TRP A 39 -0.24 -2.53 -5.29
N ASP A 40 0.95 -2.06 -5.59
CA ASP A 40 1.75 -2.60 -6.68
C ASP A 40 2.67 -3.64 -6.05
N VAL A 41 2.70 -4.87 -6.58
CA VAL A 41 3.47 -5.99 -6.00
C VAL A 41 4.96 -5.65 -5.91
N ALA A 42 5.47 -4.83 -6.83
CA ALA A 42 6.86 -4.38 -6.84
C ALA A 42 7.14 -3.27 -5.82
N ARG A 43 6.11 -2.59 -5.30
CA ARG A 43 6.25 -1.44 -4.39
C ARG A 43 5.89 -1.84 -2.96
N GLY A 44 6.76 -1.52 -2.01
CA GLY A 44 6.52 -1.76 -0.58
C GLY A 44 5.47 -0.86 0.09
N HIS A 45 4.72 -0.05 -0.67
CA HIS A 45 3.74 0.92 -0.16
C HIS A 45 2.49 0.94 -1.03
N SER A 46 1.36 1.36 -0.46
CA SER A 46 0.09 1.38 -1.20
C SER A 46 0.14 2.38 -2.37
N ARG A 47 -0.36 2.03 -3.54
CA ARG A 47 -0.52 2.98 -4.65
C ARG A 47 -1.61 3.98 -4.33
N ASP A 48 -2.83 3.48 -4.16
CA ASP A 48 -4.04 4.27 -3.96
C ASP A 48 -4.76 3.86 -2.67
N ILE A 49 -5.52 4.79 -2.12
CA ILE A 49 -6.33 4.59 -0.91
C ILE A 49 -7.73 5.07 -1.23
N TYR A 50 -8.70 4.17 -1.22
CA TYR A 50 -10.11 4.49 -1.33
C TYR A 50 -10.75 4.51 0.05
N HIS A 51 -11.46 5.60 0.31
CA HIS A 51 -12.24 5.78 1.52
C HIS A 51 -13.45 6.68 1.22
N SER A 52 -14.51 6.50 1.98
CA SER A 52 -15.66 7.42 1.98
C SER A 52 -16.07 7.70 3.42
N LYS A 53 -16.62 8.88 3.69
CA LYS A 53 -17.07 9.25 5.04
C LYS A 53 -18.15 8.31 5.59
N ARG A 54 -18.99 7.76 4.71
CA ARG A 54 -20.06 6.83 5.07
C ARG A 54 -19.61 5.37 5.17
N MET A 55 -18.46 5.05 4.57
CA MET A 55 -17.96 3.68 4.54
C MET A 55 -17.50 3.26 5.93
N GLN A 56 -18.01 2.11 6.37
CA GLN A 56 -17.63 1.50 7.63
C GLN A 56 -16.53 0.46 7.38
N ARG A 57 -16.43 -0.58 8.22
CA ARG A 57 -15.36 -1.57 8.12
C ARG A 57 -15.49 -2.34 6.82
N VAL A 58 -14.37 -2.58 6.14
CA VAL A 58 -14.36 -3.36 4.89
C VAL A 58 -14.03 -4.80 5.24
N PHE A 59 -14.93 -5.71 4.87
CA PHE A 59 -14.79 -7.13 5.16
C PHE A 59 -14.28 -7.94 3.99
N CYS A 60 -14.74 -7.62 2.77
CA CYS A 60 -14.34 -8.34 1.57
C CYS A 60 -13.99 -7.38 0.45
N VAL A 61 -13.05 -7.81 -0.40
CA VAL A 61 -12.64 -7.07 -1.58
C VAL A 61 -12.37 -8.04 -2.73
N ARG A 62 -12.81 -7.68 -3.93
CA ARG A 62 -12.55 -8.45 -5.15
C ARG A 62 -12.13 -7.57 -6.31
N TYR A 63 -11.16 -8.01 -7.08
CA TYR A 63 -10.92 -7.47 -8.41
C TYR A 63 -11.95 -8.01 -9.40
N THR A 64 -12.32 -7.18 -10.36
CA THR A 64 -13.02 -7.63 -11.55
C THR A 64 -12.03 -8.29 -12.52
N GLN A 65 -12.49 -9.26 -13.31
CA GLN A 65 -11.63 -10.00 -14.24
C GLN A 65 -11.02 -9.13 -15.36
N ASP A 66 -11.64 -8.00 -15.67
CA ASP A 66 -11.12 -7.01 -16.61
C ASP A 66 -10.00 -6.12 -16.02
N ASN A 67 -9.65 -6.30 -14.74
CA ASN A 67 -8.67 -5.48 -14.00
C ASN A 67 -8.99 -3.96 -13.98
N ALA A 68 -10.20 -3.56 -14.37
CA ALA A 68 -10.59 -2.16 -14.45
C ALA A 68 -11.21 -1.67 -13.13
N TYR A 69 -11.78 -2.59 -12.34
CA TYR A 69 -12.52 -2.27 -11.14
C TYR A 69 -12.17 -3.15 -9.94
N VAL A 70 -12.56 -2.63 -8.78
CA VAL A 70 -12.40 -3.24 -7.47
C VAL A 70 -13.72 -3.11 -6.74
N LEU A 71 -14.26 -4.22 -6.26
CA LEU A 71 -15.47 -4.30 -5.46
C LEU A 71 -15.09 -4.34 -3.98
N SER A 72 -15.78 -3.57 -3.14
CA SER A 72 -15.62 -3.63 -1.69
C SER A 72 -16.97 -3.89 -1.02
N GLY A 73 -17.03 -4.89 -0.15
CA GLY A 73 -18.15 -5.11 0.76
C GLY A 73 -17.84 -4.55 2.14
N SER A 74 -18.73 -3.69 2.62
CA SER A 74 -18.57 -2.94 3.87
C SER A 74 -19.71 -3.24 4.84
N ASP A 75 -19.42 -3.07 6.13
CA ASP A 75 -20.33 -3.26 7.27
C ASP A 75 -21.58 -2.37 7.21
N ASP A 76 -21.55 -1.32 6.39
CA ASP A 76 -22.70 -0.45 6.14
C ASP A 76 -23.74 -1.04 5.17
N SER A 77 -23.77 -2.37 5.02
CA SER A 77 -24.64 -3.13 4.11
C SER A 77 -24.50 -2.79 2.62
N ASN A 78 -23.48 -2.00 2.24
CA ASN A 78 -23.29 -1.54 0.88
C ASN A 78 -22.11 -2.27 0.21
N LEU A 79 -22.33 -2.64 -1.05
CA LEU A 79 -21.26 -2.96 -2.00
C LEU A 79 -20.90 -1.69 -2.77
N ARG A 80 -19.61 -1.43 -2.93
CA ARG A 80 -19.11 -0.30 -3.72
C ARG A 80 -18.19 -0.78 -4.82
N LEU A 81 -18.36 -0.22 -6.02
CA LEU A 81 -17.49 -0.41 -7.16
C LEU A 81 -16.53 0.78 -7.26
N TRP A 82 -15.24 0.49 -7.17
CA TRP A 82 -14.14 1.42 -7.35
C TRP A 82 -13.45 1.12 -8.66
N ARG A 83 -12.81 2.13 -9.24
CA ARG A 83 -11.93 1.93 -10.41
C ARG A 83 -10.56 1.54 -9.90
N ALA A 84 -9.88 0.60 -10.55
CA ALA A 84 -8.53 0.22 -10.15
C ALA A 84 -7.54 1.40 -10.34
N ARG A 85 -7.66 2.12 -11.47
CA ARG A 85 -6.87 3.34 -11.74
C ARG A 85 -7.74 4.58 -11.62
N ALA A 86 -7.57 5.33 -10.53
CA ALA A 86 -8.38 6.51 -10.24
C ALA A 86 -8.36 7.60 -11.33
N SER A 87 -7.20 7.82 -11.96
CA SER A 87 -6.99 8.88 -12.95
C SER A 87 -7.41 8.50 -14.38
N GLU A 88 -7.57 7.21 -14.65
CA GLU A 88 -7.93 6.75 -15.98
C GLU A 88 -9.38 7.13 -16.28
N ARG A 89 -9.73 7.59 -17.48
CA ARG A 89 -11.14 7.84 -17.88
C ARG A 89 -11.64 6.69 -18.75
N MET A 90 -12.93 6.35 -18.60
CA MET A 90 -13.58 5.35 -19.44
C MET A 90 -13.85 5.89 -20.84
N GLY A 91 -13.89 4.98 -21.82
CA GLY A 91 -14.19 5.28 -23.22
C GLY A 91 -13.02 4.99 -24.15
N ALA A 92 -13.33 4.83 -25.44
CA ALA A 92 -12.31 4.68 -26.48
C ALA A 92 -11.46 5.96 -26.52
N LYS A 93 -10.18 5.83 -26.17
CA LYS A 93 -9.22 6.92 -26.28
C LYS A 93 -8.70 6.98 -27.72
N SER A 94 -8.69 8.18 -28.30
CA SER A 94 -7.99 8.40 -29.57
C SER A 94 -6.50 8.07 -29.42
N ASN A 95 -5.83 7.66 -30.50
CA ASN A 95 -4.39 7.38 -30.49
C ASN A 95 -3.58 8.54 -29.93
N ARG A 96 -3.97 9.79 -30.25
CA ARG A 96 -3.32 11.00 -29.69
C ARG A 96 -3.47 11.09 -28.18
N GLN A 97 -4.64 10.76 -27.64
CA GLN A 97 -4.90 10.77 -26.19
C GLN A 97 -4.16 9.64 -25.46
N ARG A 98 -4.03 8.48 -26.10
CA ARG A 98 -3.21 7.38 -25.54
C ARG A 98 -1.74 7.78 -25.47
N ALA A 99 -1.20 8.33 -26.55
CA ALA A 99 0.18 8.79 -26.61
C ALA A 99 0.48 9.89 -25.57
N THR A 100 -0.44 10.84 -25.33
CA THR A 100 -0.24 11.87 -24.31
C THR A 100 -0.23 11.30 -22.90
N ILE A 101 -1.10 10.33 -22.59
CA ILE A 101 -1.11 9.65 -21.28
C ILE A 101 0.18 8.84 -21.09
N GLU A 102 0.55 8.05 -22.09
CA GLU A 102 1.77 7.22 -22.04
C GLU A 102 3.02 8.10 -21.87
N TYR A 103 3.10 9.21 -22.60
CA TYR A 103 4.18 10.17 -22.47
C TYR A 103 4.22 10.80 -21.07
N ALA A 104 3.07 11.17 -20.51
CA ALA A 104 2.99 11.70 -19.16
C ALA A 104 3.44 10.68 -18.09
N ASP A 105 3.09 9.41 -18.25
CA ASP A 105 3.52 8.36 -17.33
C ASP A 105 5.03 8.09 -17.45
N LYS A 106 5.59 8.07 -18.67
CA LYS A 106 7.05 8.01 -18.90
C LYS A 106 7.78 9.20 -18.25
N LEU A 107 7.21 10.40 -18.31
CA LEU A 107 7.77 11.58 -17.64
C LEU A 107 7.76 11.44 -16.11
N LYS A 108 6.65 10.97 -15.53
CA LYS A 108 6.58 10.71 -14.08
C LYS A 108 7.64 9.70 -13.64
N ASP A 109 7.83 8.64 -14.42
CA ASP A 109 8.83 7.62 -14.11
C ASP A 109 10.26 8.15 -14.24
N ARG A 110 10.52 8.97 -15.28
CA ARG A 110 11.81 9.64 -15.46
C ARG A 110 12.13 10.56 -14.29
N PHE A 111 11.18 11.41 -13.88
CA PHE A 111 11.40 12.44 -12.86
C PHE A 111 11.00 12.03 -11.43
N LYS A 112 10.73 10.74 -11.17
CA LYS A 112 10.32 10.23 -9.85
C LYS A 112 11.30 10.51 -8.70
N HIS A 113 12.56 10.77 -9.05
CA HIS A 113 13.65 11.02 -8.11
C HIS A 113 13.69 12.49 -7.65
N VAL A 114 13.10 13.42 -8.42
CA VAL A 114 13.01 14.84 -8.08
C VAL A 114 12.15 15.01 -6.81
N PRO A 115 12.62 15.73 -5.78
CA PRO A 115 11.92 15.82 -4.50
C PRO A 115 10.47 16.33 -4.59
N GLU A 116 10.22 17.32 -5.44
CA GLU A 116 8.88 17.91 -5.64
C GLU A 116 7.91 16.92 -6.28
N VAL A 117 8.34 16.30 -7.39
CA VAL A 117 7.57 15.26 -8.08
C VAL A 117 7.31 14.08 -7.14
N ARG A 118 8.34 13.64 -6.40
CA ARG A 118 8.23 12.57 -5.41
C ARG A 118 7.25 12.91 -4.30
N ARG A 119 7.23 14.16 -3.82
CA ARG A 119 6.28 14.64 -2.79
C ARG A 119 4.86 14.57 -3.31
N VAL A 120 4.60 15.07 -4.52
CA VAL A 120 3.28 15.03 -5.15
C VAL A 120 2.81 13.60 -5.39
N LEU A 121 3.67 12.74 -5.94
CA LEU A 121 3.34 11.31 -6.19
C LEU A 121 3.04 10.53 -4.90
N ARG A 122 3.63 10.93 -3.76
CA ARG A 122 3.40 10.28 -2.45
C ARG A 122 2.25 10.90 -1.67
N GLN A 123 1.75 12.05 -2.08
CA GLN A 123 0.66 12.71 -1.38
C GLN A 123 -0.62 11.89 -1.58
N ARG A 124 -1.20 11.42 -0.47
CA ARG A 124 -2.44 10.66 -0.47
C ARG A 124 -3.47 11.40 0.37
N ASN A 125 -4.71 11.46 -0.12
CA ASN A 125 -5.82 11.88 0.70
C ASN A 125 -6.20 10.72 1.64
N VAL A 126 -6.10 10.95 2.95
CA VAL A 126 -6.39 9.94 3.97
C VAL A 126 -7.20 10.63 5.06
N PRO A 127 -8.23 9.98 5.62
CA PRO A 127 -8.99 10.56 6.73
C PRO A 127 -8.10 10.90 7.91
N THR A 128 -8.38 12.02 8.57
CA THR A 128 -7.59 12.54 9.70
C THR A 128 -7.41 11.51 10.81
N ALA A 129 -8.45 10.74 11.13
CA ALA A 129 -8.39 9.66 12.11
C ALA A 129 -7.35 8.58 11.75
N ILE A 130 -7.32 8.13 10.49
CA ILE A 130 -6.35 7.15 10.01
C ILE A 130 -4.96 7.77 9.95
N LYS A 131 -4.83 9.04 9.57
CA LYS A 131 -3.53 9.72 9.56
C LYS A 131 -2.94 9.83 10.97
N ARG A 132 -3.74 10.20 11.97
CA ARG A 132 -3.34 10.25 13.39
C ARG A 132 -2.91 8.87 13.88
N ALA A 133 -3.74 7.85 13.66
CA ALA A 133 -3.43 6.49 14.11
C ALA A 133 -2.24 5.85 13.35
N SER A 134 -2.01 6.25 12.10
CA SER A 134 -0.78 5.90 11.38
C SER A 134 0.44 6.54 12.01
N ASN A 135 0.38 7.81 12.41
CA ASN A 135 1.50 8.50 13.06
C ASN A 135 1.85 7.86 14.41
N THR A 136 0.85 7.58 15.25
CA THR A 136 1.07 6.89 16.54
C THR A 136 1.66 5.50 16.32
N LYS A 137 1.20 4.75 15.31
CA LYS A 137 1.81 3.47 14.92
C LYS A 137 3.28 3.62 14.54
N HIS A 138 3.64 4.66 13.80
CA HIS A 138 5.04 4.92 13.43
C HIS A 138 5.89 5.27 14.65
N GLU A 139 5.38 6.10 15.56
CA GLU A 139 6.06 6.46 16.81
C GLU A 139 6.28 5.23 17.71
N MET A 140 5.27 4.38 17.86
CA MET A 140 5.39 3.12 18.61
C MET A 140 6.44 2.18 18.01
N LEU A 141 6.46 2.03 16.68
CA LEU A 141 7.45 1.20 15.98
C LEU A 141 8.87 1.78 16.12
N ALA A 142 9.03 3.10 16.02
CA ALA A 142 10.31 3.76 16.23
C ALA A 142 10.80 3.61 17.68
N SER A 143 9.90 3.77 18.65
CA SER A 143 10.20 3.58 20.08
C SER A 143 10.63 2.14 20.36
N ARG A 144 9.92 1.15 19.81
CA ARG A 144 10.28 -0.27 19.94
C ARG A 144 11.64 -0.56 19.32
N LYS A 145 11.92 -0.05 18.13
CA LYS A 145 13.22 -0.19 17.45
C LYS A 145 14.35 0.42 18.26
N ARG A 146 14.15 1.61 18.83
CA ARG A 146 15.11 2.26 19.73
C ARG A 146 15.34 1.45 21.01
N LYS A 147 14.30 0.87 21.60
CA LYS A 147 14.42 -0.01 22.77
C LYS A 147 15.24 -1.27 22.46
N GLU A 148 14.93 -1.95 21.34
CA GLU A 148 15.71 -3.10 20.85
C GLU A 148 17.19 -2.73 20.64
N GLU A 149 17.47 -1.55 20.09
CA GLU A 149 18.83 -1.08 19.87
C GLU A 149 19.56 -0.77 21.19
N ASN A 150 18.89 -0.13 22.15
CA ASN A 150 19.47 0.16 23.46
C ASN A 150 19.77 -1.12 24.25
N GLU A 151 18.83 -2.07 24.26
CA GLU A 151 19.04 -3.39 24.88
C GLU A 151 20.21 -4.14 24.24
N ARG A 152 20.43 -3.95 22.93
CA ARG A 152 21.58 -4.54 22.23
C ARG A 152 22.90 -3.87 22.61
N LYS A 153 22.89 -2.54 22.79
CA LYS A 153 24.08 -1.79 23.25
C LYS A 153 24.44 -2.10 24.70
N SER A 154 23.46 -2.36 25.55
CA SER A 154 23.68 -2.67 26.97
C SER A 154 23.97 -4.15 27.25
N ALA A 155 23.60 -5.06 26.34
CA ALA A 155 23.89 -6.48 26.46
C ALA A 155 25.38 -6.81 26.25
N LYS A 156 25.86 -7.90 26.86
CA LYS A 156 27.24 -8.37 26.67
C LYS A 156 27.51 -8.62 25.18
N PRO A 157 28.69 -8.21 24.64
CA PRO A 157 29.03 -8.44 23.24
C PRO A 157 28.77 -9.91 22.83
N GLY A 158 28.02 -10.11 21.76
CA GLY A 158 27.68 -11.45 21.23
C GLY A 158 26.38 -12.10 21.75
N THR A 159 25.77 -11.61 22.84
CA THR A 159 24.52 -12.22 23.37
C THR A 159 23.26 -11.93 22.55
N LYS A 160 23.17 -10.76 21.90
CA LYS A 160 22.09 -10.42 20.96
C LYS A 160 22.66 -10.12 19.57
N PRO A 161 22.66 -11.11 18.63
CA PRO A 161 23.18 -10.89 17.28
C PRO A 161 22.34 -9.85 16.52
N ARG A 162 23.00 -9.05 15.67
CA ARG A 162 22.31 -8.13 14.77
C ARG A 162 21.60 -8.94 13.70
N ILE A 163 20.30 -9.10 13.81
CA ILE A 163 19.50 -9.59 12.70
C ILE A 163 19.15 -8.36 11.84
N PRO A 164 19.75 -8.19 10.64
CA PRO A 164 19.37 -7.09 9.74
C PRO A 164 17.88 -7.22 9.42
N GLU A 165 17.19 -6.09 9.21
CA GLU A 165 15.74 -6.09 8.92
C GLU A 165 15.36 -7.00 7.75
N ARG A 166 16.30 -7.28 6.81
CA ARG A 166 16.13 -8.23 5.70
C ARG A 166 16.16 -9.71 6.09
N GLN A 167 16.82 -10.06 7.20
CA GLN A 167 16.94 -11.43 7.75
C GLN A 167 16.02 -11.67 8.96
N LYS A 168 15.41 -10.61 9.53
CA LYS A 168 14.17 -10.78 10.29
C LYS A 168 13.16 -11.40 9.32
N PRO A 169 12.18 -12.23 9.76
CA PRO A 169 11.12 -12.65 8.86
C PRO A 169 10.58 -11.40 8.18
N ILE A 170 10.82 -11.37 6.87
CA ILE A 170 10.54 -10.33 5.87
C ILE A 170 11.56 -9.17 5.76
N LEU A 171 12.27 -9.11 4.60
CA LEU A 171 12.08 -8.08 3.53
C LEU A 171 13.24 -8.16 2.51
N GLY A 172 12.97 -8.73 1.34
CA GLY A 172 13.84 -8.63 0.17
C GLY A 172 13.02 -8.59 -1.10
N THR A 173 13.03 -7.46 -1.79
CA THR A 173 12.61 -7.36 -3.19
C THR A 173 13.51 -8.28 -4.02
N THR A 174 13.00 -9.41 -4.49
CA THR A 174 13.62 -10.14 -5.60
C THR A 174 12.93 -9.70 -6.88
N SER A 175 13.48 -8.67 -7.54
CA SER A 175 13.39 -8.65 -9.00
C SER A 175 14.29 -9.79 -9.50
N LYS A 176 13.71 -10.83 -10.06
CA LYS A 176 14.39 -11.56 -11.14
C LYS A 176 13.98 -10.91 -12.45
#